data_AF-A0A945AD98-F1
#
_entry.id   AF-A0A945AD98-F1
#
_cell.length_a   1.000
_cell.length_b   1.000
_cell.length_c   1.000
_cell.angle_alpha   90.00
_cell.angle_beta   90.00
_cell.angle_gamma   90.00
#
_symmetry.space_group_name_H-M   'P 1'
#
loop_
_entity.id
_entity.type
_entity.pdbx_description
1 polymer ?
#
loop_
_entity_poly.entity_id
_entity_poly.type
_entity_poly.pdbx_seq_one_letter_code
_entity_poly.pdbx_strand_id
1 'polypeptide(L)'
;LLERVDSKHSDSCFTPEGCPGCKELLVRALYWAGLIHDLGKVVLDCAFSSVYSGVRDAVLDEQMSYARAEEALLGFSHSLAGGYLAKHWRLGEDVVEAAVCHHDLALARRHVKLTSAVYLADWVCSGLGFGSTGELEKNAPDDPMLQTAYWKLGLTPQAGTMLMALGQKELKYAQAVVDAVYKGMNS
;
A
#
# COMPACT_ATOMS: atom_id res chain seq x y z
N LEU A 1 -5.20 -16.14 -6.91
CA LEU A 1 -3.98 -15.39 -7.30
C LEU A 1 -2.72 -15.93 -6.63
N LEU A 2 -2.77 -16.26 -5.33
CA LEU A 2 -1.59 -16.61 -4.51
C LEU A 2 -1.03 -18.04 -4.72
N GLU A 3 -1.70 -18.91 -5.47
CA GLU A 3 -1.30 -20.32 -5.64
C GLU A 3 -0.24 -20.57 -6.74
N ARG A 4 0.09 -19.56 -7.56
CA ARG A 4 1.09 -19.67 -8.66
C ARG A 4 2.14 -18.57 -8.57
N VAL A 5 2.80 -18.55 -7.43
CA VAL A 5 3.98 -17.72 -7.22
C VAL A 5 5.17 -18.68 -7.39
N ASP A 6 6.24 -18.32 -8.08
CA ASP A 6 7.45 -19.14 -8.19
C ASP A 6 8.65 -18.17 -8.24
N SER A 7 9.21 -17.85 -7.07
CA SER A 7 10.27 -16.84 -6.98
C SER A 7 11.62 -17.49 -7.21
N LYS A 8 12.36 -16.99 -8.21
CA LYS A 8 13.76 -17.39 -8.47
C LYS A 8 14.77 -16.80 -7.47
N HIS A 9 14.31 -16.00 -6.51
CA HIS A 9 15.15 -15.32 -5.53
C HIS A 9 14.55 -15.48 -4.13
N SER A 10 15.35 -15.97 -3.19
CA SER A 10 14.97 -16.16 -1.79
C SER A 10 15.06 -14.84 -1.00
N ASP A 11 14.24 -14.71 0.05
CA ASP A 11 14.22 -13.57 0.99
C ASP A 11 15.59 -13.22 1.59
N SER A 12 16.54 -14.17 1.57
CA SER A 12 17.91 -13.99 2.04
C SER A 12 18.76 -13.01 1.20
N CYS A 13 18.38 -12.71 -0.05
CA CYS A 13 19.11 -11.75 -0.89
C CYS A 13 18.79 -10.29 -0.60
N PHE A 14 17.78 -10.00 0.22
CA PHE A 14 17.28 -8.66 0.51
C PHE A 14 17.76 -8.09 1.87
N THR A 15 18.84 -8.64 2.43
CA THR A 15 19.49 -8.11 3.63
C THR A 15 20.39 -6.90 3.29
N PRO A 16 20.79 -6.08 4.28
CA PRO A 16 21.76 -5.00 4.09
C PRO A 16 23.10 -5.47 3.49
N GLU A 17 23.42 -6.76 3.59
CA GLU A 17 24.62 -7.43 3.06
C GLU A 17 24.42 -8.00 1.64
N GLY A 18 23.21 -7.91 1.08
CA GLY A 18 22.86 -8.43 -0.24
C GLY A 18 23.63 -7.76 -1.38
N CYS A 19 23.74 -8.44 -2.52
CA CYS A 19 24.49 -7.91 -3.67
C CYS A 19 23.84 -6.61 -4.19
N PRO A 20 24.62 -5.67 -4.75
CA PRO A 20 24.10 -4.37 -5.22
C PRO A 20 22.91 -4.49 -6.19
N GLY A 21 22.92 -5.50 -7.06
CA GLY A 21 21.80 -5.76 -7.98
C GLY A 21 20.51 -6.17 -7.28
N CYS A 22 20.59 -6.94 -6.19
CA CYS A 22 19.42 -7.32 -5.39
C CYS A 22 18.82 -6.13 -4.64
N LYS A 23 19.66 -5.19 -4.17
CA LYS A 23 19.19 -3.96 -3.52
C LYS A 23 18.42 -3.07 -4.50
N GLU A 24 18.93 -2.90 -5.71
CA GLU A 24 18.25 -2.12 -6.76
C GLU A 24 16.90 -2.74 -7.12
N LEU A 25 16.84 -4.07 -7.28
CA LEU A 25 15.59 -4.77 -7.55
C LEU A 25 14.58 -4.60 -6.40
N LEU A 26 15.03 -4.65 -5.14
CA LEU A 26 14.17 -4.42 -3.98
C LEU A 26 13.58 -3.01 -3.97
N VAL A 27 14.41 -1.99 -4.18
CA VAL A 27 13.97 -0.59 -4.21
C VAL A 27 12.93 -0.39 -5.31
N ARG A 28 13.18 -0.95 -6.49
CA ARG A 28 12.22 -0.93 -7.61
C ARG A 28 10.91 -1.62 -7.25
N ALA A 29 10.97 -2.79 -6.61
CA ALA A 29 9.79 -3.52 -6.19
C ALA A 29 8.98 -2.73 -5.14
N LEU A 30 9.63 -2.11 -4.15
CA LEU A 30 8.99 -1.24 -3.16
C LEU A 30 8.29 -0.05 -3.83
N TYR A 31 8.95 0.58 -4.82
CA TYR A 31 8.36 1.70 -5.56
C TYR A 31 7.09 1.29 -6.30
N TRP A 32 7.15 0.18 -7.06
CA TRP A 32 5.99 -0.33 -7.78
C TRP A 32 4.88 -0.79 -6.84
N ALA A 33 5.22 -1.51 -5.78
CA ALA A 33 4.23 -1.97 -4.81
C ALA A 33 3.52 -0.80 -4.12
N GLY A 34 4.25 0.22 -3.68
CA GLY A 34 3.68 1.44 -3.11
C GLY A 34 2.78 2.20 -4.09
N LEU A 35 3.13 2.27 -5.38
CA LEU A 35 2.29 2.93 -6.38
C LEU A 35 1.02 2.14 -6.71
N ILE A 36 1.11 0.80 -6.70
CA ILE A 36 0.08 -0.08 -7.24
C ILE A 36 -0.91 -0.56 -6.17
N HIS A 37 -0.54 -0.61 -4.89
CA HIS A 37 -1.34 -1.24 -3.83
C HIS A 37 -2.81 -0.79 -3.83
N ASP A 38 -3.05 0.51 -3.99
CA ASP A 38 -4.39 1.09 -3.97
C ASP A 38 -4.93 1.49 -5.36
N LEU A 39 -4.19 1.21 -6.44
CA LEU A 39 -4.61 1.56 -7.80
C LEU A 39 -5.92 0.85 -8.21
N GLY A 40 -6.25 -0.26 -7.54
CA GLY A 40 -7.54 -0.93 -7.68
C GLY A 40 -8.73 -0.01 -7.42
N LYS A 41 -8.62 1.00 -6.53
CA LYS A 41 -9.72 1.94 -6.26
C LYS A 41 -10.11 2.72 -7.51
N VAL A 42 -9.12 3.17 -8.28
CA VAL A 42 -9.33 3.88 -9.55
C VAL A 42 -9.97 2.95 -10.57
N VAL A 43 -9.51 1.70 -10.67
CA VAL A 43 -10.09 0.70 -11.57
C VAL A 43 -11.56 0.46 -11.25
N LEU A 44 -11.89 0.28 -9.96
CA LEU A 44 -13.25 0.03 -9.51
C LEU A 44 -14.16 1.24 -9.74
N ASP A 45 -13.70 2.46 -9.45
CA ASP A 45 -14.47 3.68 -9.68
C ASP A 45 -14.74 3.90 -11.18
N CYS A 46 -13.77 3.61 -12.05
CA CYS A 46 -13.96 3.70 -13.49
C CYS A 46 -14.89 2.61 -14.05
N ALA A 47 -14.76 1.36 -13.59
CA ALA A 47 -15.49 0.23 -14.13
C ALA A 47 -16.93 0.09 -13.57
N PHE A 48 -17.13 0.50 -12.31
CA PHE A 48 -18.37 0.33 -11.56
C PHE A 48 -18.86 1.65 -10.95
N SER A 49 -18.69 2.76 -11.66
CA SER A 49 -18.94 4.13 -11.16
C SER A 49 -20.27 4.33 -10.44
N SER A 50 -21.36 3.70 -10.92
CA SER A 50 -22.68 3.77 -10.29
C SER A 50 -22.78 3.03 -8.95
N VAL A 51 -22.03 1.94 -8.77
CA VAL A 51 -21.95 1.21 -7.50
C VAL A 51 -20.93 1.87 -6.58
N TYR A 52 -19.86 2.41 -7.14
CA TYR A 52 -18.76 3.01 -6.39
C TYR A 52 -19.14 4.34 -5.71
N SER A 53 -20.20 5.01 -6.15
CA SER A 53 -20.81 6.08 -5.34
C SER A 53 -21.34 5.55 -4.01
N GLY A 54 -22.04 4.40 -4.01
CA GLY A 54 -22.50 3.76 -2.78
C GLY A 54 -21.35 3.29 -1.89
N VAL A 55 -20.22 2.88 -2.47
CA VAL A 55 -18.99 2.59 -1.71
C VAL A 55 -18.51 3.85 -0.97
N ARG A 56 -18.45 5.00 -1.64
CA ARG A 56 -18.04 6.27 -1.01
C ARG A 56 -19.02 6.69 0.09
N ASP A 57 -20.32 6.54 -0.15
CA ASP A 57 -21.35 6.87 0.84
C ASP A 57 -21.20 5.98 2.09
N ALA A 58 -21.02 4.67 1.92
CA ALA A 58 -20.79 3.75 3.04
C ALA A 58 -19.50 4.06 3.83
N VAL A 59 -18.43 4.47 3.14
CA VAL A 59 -17.18 4.90 3.81
C VAL A 59 -17.39 6.16 4.64
N LEU A 60 -18.14 7.14 4.13
CA LEU A 60 -18.36 8.42 4.79
C LEU A 60 -19.40 8.34 5.91
N ASP A 61 -20.54 7.71 5.63
CA ASP A 61 -21.72 7.73 6.50
C ASP A 61 -21.73 6.59 7.52
N GLU A 62 -21.22 5.42 7.13
CA GLU A 62 -21.19 4.21 7.98
C GLU A 62 -19.81 3.94 8.59
N GLN A 63 -18.83 4.81 8.33
CA GLN A 63 -17.46 4.68 8.84
C GLN A 63 -16.80 3.33 8.49
N MET A 64 -17.17 2.76 7.34
CA MET A 64 -16.55 1.54 6.83
C MET A 64 -15.21 1.82 6.15
N SER A 65 -14.29 0.85 6.19
CA SER A 65 -13.12 0.90 5.30
C SER A 65 -13.55 0.67 3.84
N TYR A 66 -12.77 1.22 2.90
CA TYR A 66 -13.02 0.99 1.47
C TYR A 66 -13.09 -0.50 1.14
N ALA A 67 -12.15 -1.29 1.64
CA ALA A 67 -12.12 -2.73 1.37
C ALA A 67 -13.42 -3.43 1.81
N ARG A 68 -13.95 -3.11 3.00
CA ARG A 68 -15.20 -3.69 3.51
C ARG A 68 -16.43 -3.22 2.71
N ALA A 69 -16.48 -1.93 2.35
CA ALA A 69 -17.58 -1.38 1.58
C ALA A 69 -17.62 -1.97 0.15
N GLU A 70 -16.45 -2.12 -0.49
CA GLU A 70 -16.31 -2.76 -1.79
C GLU A 70 -16.69 -4.24 -1.72
N GLU A 71 -16.24 -4.98 -0.71
CA GLU A 71 -16.63 -6.38 -0.53
C GLU A 71 -18.14 -6.54 -0.34
N ALA A 72 -18.78 -5.65 0.41
CA ALA A 72 -20.23 -5.69 0.63
C ALA A 72 -21.04 -5.42 -0.66
N LEU A 73 -20.58 -4.49 -1.51
CA LEU A 73 -21.34 -4.03 -2.68
C LEU A 73 -20.93 -4.70 -4.00
N LEU A 74 -19.66 -5.10 -4.15
CA LEU A 74 -19.08 -5.68 -5.36
C LEU A 74 -18.70 -7.16 -5.18
N GLY A 75 -18.59 -7.65 -3.94
CA GLY A 75 -18.15 -9.01 -3.62
C GLY A 75 -16.62 -9.20 -3.63
N PHE A 76 -15.85 -8.13 -3.84
CA PHE A 76 -14.39 -8.11 -3.79
C PHE A 76 -13.89 -6.68 -3.58
N SER A 77 -12.67 -6.54 -3.05
CA SER A 77 -12.04 -5.25 -2.76
C SER A 77 -11.03 -4.81 -3.82
N HIS A 78 -10.62 -3.55 -3.73
CA HIS A 78 -9.63 -2.93 -4.59
C HIS A 78 -8.27 -3.64 -4.52
N SER A 79 -7.91 -4.26 -3.40
CA SER A 79 -6.67 -5.04 -3.30
C SER A 79 -6.64 -6.18 -4.31
N LEU A 80 -7.77 -6.87 -4.49
CA LEU A 80 -7.89 -7.93 -5.49
C LEU A 80 -7.84 -7.35 -6.91
N ALA A 81 -8.53 -6.25 -7.18
CA ALA A 81 -8.52 -5.58 -8.48
C ALA A 81 -7.10 -5.08 -8.85
N GLY A 82 -6.40 -4.45 -7.91
CA GLY A 82 -5.02 -3.99 -8.04
C GLY A 82 -4.05 -5.14 -8.29
N GLY A 83 -4.20 -6.25 -7.55
CA GLY A 83 -3.43 -7.48 -7.78
C GLY A 83 -3.64 -8.08 -9.17
N TYR A 84 -4.88 -8.12 -9.67
CA TYR A 84 -5.17 -8.54 -11.05
C TYR A 84 -4.54 -7.61 -12.09
N LEU A 85 -4.61 -6.29 -11.89
CA LEU A 85 -3.99 -5.32 -12.77
C LEU A 85 -2.47 -5.47 -12.81
N ALA A 86 -1.83 -5.56 -11.64
CA ALA A 86 -0.39 -5.76 -11.50
C ALA A 86 0.07 -7.02 -12.25
N LYS A 87 -0.68 -8.12 -12.11
CA LYS A 87 -0.42 -9.36 -12.83
C LYS A 87 -0.61 -9.21 -14.35
N HIS A 88 -1.65 -8.50 -14.77
CA HIS A 88 -1.90 -8.24 -16.20
C HIS A 88 -0.76 -7.43 -16.84
N TRP A 89 -0.24 -6.44 -16.12
CA TRP A 89 0.93 -5.64 -16.52
C TRP A 89 2.26 -6.38 -16.41
N ARG A 90 2.24 -7.65 -15.98
CA ARG A 90 3.44 -8.49 -15.79
C ARG A 90 4.43 -7.89 -14.79
N LEU A 91 3.92 -7.21 -13.76
CA LEU A 91 4.73 -6.80 -12.62
C LEU A 91 5.17 -8.01 -11.81
N GLY A 92 6.19 -7.81 -10.96
CA GLY A 92 6.75 -8.86 -10.12
C GLY A 92 5.71 -9.45 -9.17
N GLU A 93 5.93 -10.72 -8.80
CA GLU A 93 5.06 -11.44 -7.87
C GLU A 93 5.03 -10.79 -6.48
N ASP A 94 6.10 -10.11 -6.10
CA ASP A 94 6.23 -9.26 -4.93
C ASP A 94 5.26 -8.08 -4.96
N VAL A 95 5.14 -7.39 -6.09
CA VAL A 95 4.18 -6.29 -6.29
C VAL A 95 2.74 -6.82 -6.26
N VAL A 96 2.49 -7.98 -6.87
CA VAL A 96 1.16 -8.62 -6.85
C VAL A 96 0.75 -9.03 -5.44
N GLU A 97 1.63 -9.69 -4.69
CA GLU A 97 1.33 -10.09 -3.30
C GLU A 97 1.14 -8.86 -2.41
N ALA A 98 1.95 -7.83 -2.58
CA ALA A 98 1.80 -6.59 -1.82
C ALA A 98 0.45 -5.92 -2.06
N ALA A 99 0.00 -5.81 -3.30
CA ALA A 99 -1.28 -5.20 -3.63
C ALA A 99 -2.50 -6.03 -3.18
N VAL A 100 -2.37 -7.35 -3.04
CA VAL A 100 -3.47 -8.21 -2.58
C VAL A 100 -3.54 -8.25 -1.06
N CYS A 101 -2.39 -8.25 -0.39
CA CYS A 101 -2.29 -8.55 1.05
C CYS A 101 -2.01 -7.33 1.92
N HIS A 102 -1.98 -6.11 1.40
CA HIS A 102 -1.68 -4.93 2.22
C HIS A 102 -2.73 -4.65 3.30
N HIS A 103 -3.97 -5.13 3.17
CA HIS A 103 -4.99 -5.04 4.21
C HIS A 103 -4.98 -6.17 5.24
N ASP A 104 -4.24 -7.25 4.97
CA ASP A 104 -4.07 -8.36 5.90
C ASP A 104 -2.72 -9.04 5.67
N LEU A 105 -1.74 -8.68 6.50
CA LEU A 105 -0.39 -9.21 6.42
C LEU A 105 -0.32 -10.72 6.71
N ALA A 106 -1.34 -11.31 7.34
CA ALA A 106 -1.39 -12.76 7.56
C ALA A 106 -1.60 -13.55 6.27
N LEU A 107 -2.13 -12.91 5.21
CA LEU A 107 -2.31 -13.52 3.90
C LEU A 107 -1.02 -13.54 3.06
N ALA A 108 -0.06 -12.66 3.36
CA ALA A 108 1.22 -12.62 2.67
C ALA A 108 2.07 -13.84 3.06
N ARG A 109 2.72 -14.47 2.07
CA ARG A 109 3.50 -15.70 2.30
C ARG A 109 4.96 -15.56 1.91
N ARG A 110 5.24 -14.96 0.75
CA ARG A 110 6.57 -15.03 0.12
C ARG A 110 7.32 -13.72 0.12
N HIS A 111 6.61 -12.61 0.18
CA HIS A 111 7.15 -11.26 0.12
C HIS A 111 6.65 -10.44 1.32
N VAL A 112 6.47 -11.11 2.46
CA VAL A 112 5.91 -10.54 3.70
C VAL A 112 6.63 -9.27 4.13
N LYS A 113 7.97 -9.20 3.98
CA LYS A 113 8.73 -7.99 4.32
C LYS A 113 8.37 -6.82 3.41
N LEU A 114 8.25 -7.04 2.11
CA LEU A 114 7.88 -6.00 1.17
C LEU A 114 6.42 -5.57 1.38
N THR A 115 5.49 -6.52 1.58
CA THR A 115 4.10 -6.20 1.94
C THR A 115 4.02 -5.43 3.26
N SER A 116 4.81 -5.80 4.27
CA SER A 116 4.89 -5.07 5.56
C SER A 116 5.44 -3.66 5.38
N ALA A 117 6.39 -3.45 4.47
CA ALA A 117 6.91 -2.13 4.15
C ALA A 117 5.86 -1.25 3.45
N VAL A 118 5.07 -1.83 2.53
CA VAL A 118 3.94 -1.13 1.90
C VAL A 118 2.89 -0.76 2.93
N TYR A 119 2.51 -1.69 3.82
CA TYR A 119 1.59 -1.41 4.92
C TYR A 119 2.08 -0.24 5.78
N LEU A 120 3.35 -0.26 6.18
CA LEU A 120 3.92 0.78 7.02
C LEU A 120 4.02 2.13 6.30
N ALA A 121 4.26 2.14 4.99
CA ALA A 121 4.24 3.36 4.18
C ALA A 121 2.82 3.94 4.09
N ASP A 122 1.81 3.10 3.87
CA ASP A 122 0.40 3.52 3.85
C ASP A 122 -0.06 4.02 5.23
N TRP A 123 0.36 3.36 6.31
CA TRP A 123 0.17 3.81 7.68
C TRP A 123 0.75 5.21 7.92
N VAL A 124 1.98 5.48 7.46
CA VAL A 124 2.60 6.82 7.57
C VAL A 124 1.80 7.85 6.78
N CYS A 125 1.40 7.55 5.54
CA CYS A 125 0.58 8.45 4.74
C CYS A 125 -0.75 8.78 5.44
N SER A 126 -1.44 7.75 5.95
CA SER A 126 -2.70 7.89 6.67
C SER A 126 -2.55 8.76 7.93
N GLY A 127 -1.55 8.50 8.77
CA GLY A 127 -1.31 9.28 9.99
C GLY A 127 -0.87 10.73 9.73
N LEU A 128 -0.35 11.04 8.53
CA LEU A 128 -0.07 12.41 8.09
C LEU A 128 -1.30 13.10 7.44
N GLY A 129 -2.44 12.41 7.35
CA GLY A 129 -3.67 12.93 6.75
C GLY A 129 -3.72 12.84 5.22
N PHE A 130 -2.92 11.95 4.62
CA PHE A 130 -2.88 11.75 3.17
C PHE A 130 -3.55 10.44 2.78
N GLY A 131 -4.38 10.52 1.74
CA GLY A 131 -5.22 9.42 1.29
C GLY A 131 -6.55 9.35 2.07
N SER A 132 -7.45 8.52 1.57
CA SER A 132 -8.69 8.16 2.25
C SER A 132 -8.73 6.64 2.28
N THR A 133 -8.27 6.04 3.37
CA THR A 133 -8.35 4.58 3.58
C THR A 133 -9.72 4.17 4.11
N GLY A 134 -10.48 5.11 4.69
CA GLY A 134 -11.71 4.80 5.45
C GLY A 134 -11.42 3.95 6.70
N GLU A 135 -10.16 3.64 6.97
CA GLU A 135 -9.73 2.79 8.08
C GLU A 135 -9.44 3.66 9.29
N LEU A 136 -10.50 3.99 10.04
CA LEU A 136 -10.40 4.77 11.28
C LEU A 136 -9.48 4.11 12.33
N GLU A 137 -9.31 2.79 12.26
CA GLU A 137 -8.49 2.01 13.17
C GLU A 137 -7.00 1.98 12.78
N LYS A 138 -6.64 2.30 11.52
CA LYS A 138 -5.28 2.11 11.00
C LYS A 138 -4.21 2.91 11.74
N ASN A 139 -4.54 3.90 12.56
CA ASN A 139 -3.56 4.77 13.23
C ASN A 139 -3.52 4.63 14.76
N ALA A 140 -4.15 3.59 15.31
CA ALA A 140 -4.06 3.31 16.73
C ALA A 140 -2.66 2.76 17.10
N PRO A 141 -2.00 3.21 18.18
CA PRO A 141 -0.68 2.70 18.59
C PRO A 141 -0.65 1.19 18.87
N ASP A 142 -1.80 0.61 19.20
CA ASP A 142 -2.05 -0.79 19.52
C ASP A 142 -2.58 -1.61 18.34
N ASP A 143 -2.59 -1.04 17.12
CA ASP A 143 -2.94 -1.76 15.89
C ASP A 143 -2.08 -3.05 15.75
N PRO A 144 -2.71 -4.25 15.80
CA PRO A 144 -2.00 -5.52 15.66
C PRO A 144 -1.25 -5.67 14.33
N MET A 145 -1.75 -5.06 13.25
CA MET A 145 -1.08 -5.10 11.96
C MET A 145 0.18 -4.24 11.95
N LEU A 146 0.15 -3.05 12.57
CA LEU A 146 1.34 -2.22 12.77
C LEU A 146 2.41 -2.96 13.58
N GLN A 147 2.03 -3.65 14.66
CA GLN A 147 2.96 -4.45 15.46
C GLN A 147 3.55 -5.61 14.63
N THR A 148 2.72 -6.25 13.81
CA THR A 148 3.16 -7.30 12.87
C THR A 148 4.15 -6.75 11.86
N ALA A 149 3.88 -5.60 11.26
CA ALA A 149 4.77 -4.96 10.30
C ALA A 149 6.14 -4.63 10.91
N TYR A 150 6.15 -4.04 12.12
CA TYR A 150 7.41 -3.79 12.84
C TYR A 150 8.19 -5.08 13.09
N TRP A 151 7.54 -6.11 13.62
CA TRP A 151 8.18 -7.40 13.87
C TRP A 151 8.77 -8.02 12.60
N LYS A 152 8.01 -8.06 11.50
CA LYS A 152 8.44 -8.65 10.22
C LYS A 152 9.62 -7.90 9.60
N LEU A 153 9.70 -6.59 9.82
CA LEU A 153 10.77 -5.72 9.32
C LEU A 153 11.98 -5.65 10.27
N GLY A 154 11.89 -6.22 11.47
CA GLY A 154 12.94 -6.07 12.49
C GLY A 154 13.03 -4.64 13.04
N LEU A 155 11.92 -3.91 13.02
CA LEU A 155 11.79 -2.55 13.56
C LEU A 155 11.15 -2.59 14.95
N THR A 156 11.33 -1.51 15.69
CA THR A 156 10.65 -1.28 16.97
C THR A 156 9.62 -0.17 16.82
N PRO A 157 8.64 -0.03 17.74
CA PRO A 157 7.68 1.07 17.69
C PRO A 157 8.30 2.47 17.65
N GLN A 158 9.51 2.65 18.20
CA GLN A 158 10.25 3.92 18.12
C GLN A 158 10.60 4.31 16.68
N ALA A 159 10.71 3.34 15.75
CA ALA A 159 10.90 3.62 14.34
C ALA A 159 9.71 4.38 13.73
N GLY A 160 8.50 4.20 14.26
CA GLY A 160 7.29 4.87 13.80
C GLY A 160 7.40 6.40 13.82
N THR A 161 7.90 6.97 14.92
CA THR A 161 8.10 8.43 15.02
C THR A 161 9.10 8.95 13.99
N MET A 162 10.18 8.20 13.75
CA MET A 162 11.19 8.58 12.75
C MET A 162 10.63 8.48 11.33
N LEU A 163 9.85 7.45 11.03
CA LEU A 163 9.19 7.27 9.73
C LEU A 163 8.14 8.35 9.47
N MET A 164 7.34 8.73 10.47
CA MET A 164 6.42 9.87 10.36
C MET A 164 7.16 11.18 10.05
N ALA A 165 8.27 11.45 10.73
CA ALA A 165 9.08 12.64 10.50
C ALA A 165 9.69 12.67 9.08
N LEU A 166 10.14 11.52 8.57
CA LEU A 166 10.62 11.37 7.21
C LEU A 166 9.48 11.57 6.19
N GLY A 167 8.34 10.92 6.40
CA GLY A 167 7.15 11.08 5.56
C GLY A 167 6.68 12.53 5.48
N GLN A 168 6.65 13.26 6.61
CA GLN A 168 6.31 14.67 6.65
C GLN A 168 7.26 15.54 5.81
N LYS A 169 8.56 15.19 5.79
CA LYS A 169 9.55 15.91 4.98
C LYS A 169 9.33 15.67 3.50
N GLU A 170 9.16 14.40 3.09
CA GLU A 170 8.91 14.04 1.69
C GLU A 170 7.60 14.64 1.17
N LEU A 171 6.58 14.67 2.01
CA LEU A 171 5.31 15.29 1.70
C LEU A 171 5.43 16.79 1.41
N LYS A 172 6.19 17.53 2.24
CA LYS A 172 6.44 18.95 2.00
C LYS A 172 7.12 19.18 0.66
N TYR A 173 8.03 18.28 0.28
CA TYR A 173 8.67 18.32 -1.04
C TYR A 173 7.66 18.06 -2.16
N ALA A 174 6.84 17.01 -2.04
CA ALA A 174 5.81 16.69 -3.03
C ALA A 174 4.80 17.85 -3.22
N GLN A 175 4.34 18.46 -2.13
CA GLN A 175 3.44 19.62 -2.19
C GLN A 175 4.08 20.82 -2.89
N ALA A 176 5.35 21.10 -2.61
CA ALA A 176 6.07 22.20 -3.26
C ALA A 176 6.19 21.99 -4.78
N VAL A 177 6.38 20.74 -5.23
CA VAL A 177 6.38 20.39 -6.66
C VAL A 177 5.01 20.63 -7.28
N VAL A 178 3.94 20.14 -6.65
CA VAL A 178 2.56 20.35 -7.14
C VAL A 178 2.22 21.83 -7.23
N ASP A 179 2.53 22.61 -6.20
CA ASP A 179 2.29 24.06 -6.17
C ASP A 179 3.06 24.79 -7.27
N ALA A 180 4.31 24.39 -7.52
CA ALA A 180 5.14 24.99 -8.57
C ALA A 180 4.57 24.71 -9.96
N VAL A 181 4.15 23.46 -10.22
CA VAL A 181 3.49 23.07 -11.49
C VAL A 181 2.18 23.84 -11.66
N TYR A 182 1.34 23.87 -10.62
CA TYR A 182 0.05 24.57 -10.68
C TYR A 182 0.21 26.07 -10.92
N LYS A 183 1.17 26.72 -10.25
CA LYS A 183 1.46 28.15 -10.48
C LYS A 183 1.98 28.40 -11.89
N GLY A 184 2.90 27.57 -12.38
CA GLY A 184 3.46 27.70 -13.73
C GLY A 184 2.46 27.45 -14.86
N MET A 185 1.42 26.65 -14.63
CA MET A 185 0.32 26.45 -15.58
C MET A 185 -0.68 27.61 -15.62
N ASN A 186 -0.74 28.42 -14.55
CA ASN A 186 -1.72 29.50 -14.37
C ASN A 186 -1.08 30.91 -14.41
N SER A 187 0.18 31.01 -14.84
CA SER A 187 0.95 32.24 -15.04
C SER A 187 1.25 32.45 -16.52
#